data_AF-A0A847XQW0-F1
#
_entry.id   AF-A0A847XQW0-F1
#
_cell.length_a   1.000
_cell.length_b   1.000
_cell.length_c   1.000
_cell.angle_alpha   90.00
_cell.angle_beta   90.00
_cell.angle_gamma   90.00
#
_symmetry.space_group_name_H-M   'P 1'
#
loop_
_entity.id
_entity.type
_entity.pdbx_description
1 polymer ?
#
loop_
_entity_poly.entity_id
_entity_poly.type
_entity_poly.pdbx_seq_one_letter_code
_entity_poly.pdbx_strand_id
1 'polypeptide(L)'
;MVASNKNELVRRISKLAKQNRELEEKLKKLLKQNERLLRENEELKESAGTLKATVDSEKSGRSLRFNMVTVLFANMHGFSKLVEDMDSTSVMDELDEVLIEFDAIVAKYKIEKIKTIGDTFMCAGGIPD
;
A
#
# COMPACT_ATOMS: atom_id res chain seq x y z
N MET A 1 -53.96 -8.31 -37.35
CA MET A 1 -53.01 -7.88 -36.31
C MET A 1 -52.27 -9.02 -35.59
N VAL A 2 -52.74 -10.26 -35.57
CA VAL A 2 -52.16 -11.35 -34.72
C VAL A 2 -50.82 -11.93 -35.23
N ALA A 3 -50.59 -11.96 -36.55
CA ALA A 3 -49.39 -12.57 -37.14
C ALA A 3 -48.07 -11.78 -36.90
N SER A 4 -48.14 -10.44 -36.76
CA SER A 4 -46.96 -9.61 -36.47
C SER A 4 -46.39 -9.88 -35.07
N ASN A 5 -47.26 -10.15 -34.10
CA ASN A 5 -46.86 -10.35 -32.71
C ASN A 5 -46.09 -11.66 -32.49
N LYS A 6 -46.42 -12.72 -33.26
CA LYS A 6 -45.74 -14.03 -33.20
C LYS A 6 -44.32 -13.97 -33.75
N ASN A 7 -44.11 -13.24 -34.85
CA ASN A 7 -42.77 -13.06 -35.44
C ASN A 7 -41.85 -12.23 -34.54
N GLU A 8 -42.40 -11.25 -33.81
CA GLU A 8 -41.64 -10.47 -32.83
C GLU A 8 -41.22 -11.33 -31.63
N LEU A 9 -42.12 -12.20 -31.15
CA LEU A 9 -41.82 -13.14 -30.06
C LEU A 9 -40.68 -14.09 -30.43
N VAL A 10 -40.71 -14.65 -31.64
CA VAL A 10 -39.65 -15.55 -32.15
C VAL A 10 -38.31 -14.83 -32.24
N ARG A 11 -38.28 -13.55 -32.66
CA ARG A 11 -37.06 -12.72 -32.67
C ARG A 11 -36.54 -12.43 -31.26
N ARG A 12 -37.41 -12.20 -30.28
CA ARG A 12 -37.00 -12.01 -28.87
C ARG A 12 -36.44 -13.29 -28.28
N ILE A 13 -37.08 -14.44 -28.52
CA ILE A 13 -36.61 -15.74 -28.06
C ILE A 13 -35.23 -16.07 -28.65
N SER A 14 -35.02 -15.84 -29.94
CA SER A 14 -33.70 -16.09 -30.57
C SER A 14 -32.61 -15.15 -30.04
N LYS A 15 -32.95 -13.88 -29.77
CA LYS A 15 -32.02 -12.91 -29.16
C LYS A 15 -31.67 -13.31 -27.72
N LEU A 16 -32.65 -13.68 -26.90
CA LEU A 16 -32.43 -14.18 -25.53
C LEU A 16 -31.61 -15.47 -25.52
N ALA A 17 -31.89 -16.41 -26.42
CA ALA A 17 -31.12 -17.65 -26.52
C ALA A 17 -29.66 -17.42 -26.93
N LYS A 18 -29.38 -16.36 -27.70
CA LYS A 18 -28.01 -15.94 -28.04
C LYS A 18 -27.33 -15.26 -26.85
N GLN A 19 -28.04 -14.35 -26.17
CA GLN A 19 -27.52 -13.67 -24.99
C GLN A 19 -27.23 -14.65 -23.84
N ASN A 20 -28.09 -15.65 -23.60
CA ASN A 20 -27.85 -16.67 -22.60
C ASN A 20 -26.59 -17.49 -22.89
N ARG A 21 -26.37 -17.89 -24.16
CA ARG A 21 -25.14 -18.57 -24.58
C ARG A 21 -23.90 -17.70 -24.37
N GLU A 22 -23.95 -16.42 -24.74
CA GLU A 22 -22.84 -15.48 -24.51
C GLU A 22 -22.56 -15.26 -23.02
N LEU A 23 -23.61 -15.22 -22.19
CA LEU A 23 -23.48 -15.13 -20.74
C LEU A 23 -22.79 -16.38 -20.17
N GLU A 24 -23.20 -17.58 -20.58
CA GLU A 24 -22.59 -18.85 -20.17
C GLU A 24 -21.10 -18.91 -20.52
N GLU A 25 -20.72 -18.47 -21.72
CA GLU A 25 -19.32 -18.39 -22.13
C GLU A 25 -18.51 -17.41 -21.28
N LYS A 26 -19.06 -16.24 -20.97
CA LYS A 26 -18.43 -15.25 -20.08
C LYS A 26 -18.26 -15.80 -18.67
N LEU A 27 -19.27 -16.49 -18.15
CA LEU A 27 -19.24 -17.12 -16.83
C LEU A 27 -18.12 -18.17 -16.75
N LYS A 28 -17.97 -19.00 -17.78
CA LYS A 28 -16.89 -19.98 -17.88
C LYS A 28 -15.51 -19.33 -17.91
N LYS A 29 -15.35 -18.20 -18.62
CA LYS A 29 -14.09 -17.43 -18.64
C LYS A 29 -13.77 -16.82 -17.27
N LEU A 30 -14.77 -16.21 -16.62
CA LEU A 30 -14.62 -15.61 -15.29
C LEU A 30 -14.27 -16.63 -14.22
N LEU A 31 -14.88 -17.83 -14.25
CA LEU A 31 -14.53 -18.91 -13.33
C LEU A 31 -13.07 -19.34 -13.49
N LYS A 32 -12.62 -19.53 -14.73
CA LYS A 32 -11.23 -19.87 -15.02
C LYS A 32 -10.24 -18.78 -14.58
N GLN A 33 -10.63 -17.51 -14.69
CA GLN A 33 -9.83 -16.39 -14.19
C GLN A 33 -9.77 -16.36 -12.66
N ASN A 34 -10.90 -16.57 -11.99
CA ASN A 34 -10.94 -16.65 -10.53
C ASN A 34 -10.08 -17.80 -10.00
N GLU A 35 -10.15 -18.99 -10.59
CA GLU A 35 -9.29 -20.12 -10.19
C GLU A 35 -7.80 -19.79 -10.34
N ARG A 36 -7.42 -19.11 -11.43
CA ARG A 36 -6.04 -18.67 -11.64
C ARG A 36 -5.60 -17.65 -10.58
N LEU A 37 -6.44 -16.64 -10.32
CA LEU A 37 -6.15 -15.61 -9.32
C LEU A 37 -6.11 -16.17 -7.90
N LEU A 38 -6.92 -17.19 -7.60
CA LEU A 38 -6.89 -17.89 -6.31
C LEU A 38 -5.57 -18.63 -6.12
N ARG A 39 -5.10 -19.37 -7.13
CA ARG A 39 -3.78 -20.03 -7.08
C ARG A 39 -2.64 -19.04 -6.92
N GLU A 40 -2.65 -17.97 -7.70
CA GLU A 40 -1.62 -16.92 -7.61
C GLU A 40 -1.64 -16.23 -6.24
N ASN A 41 -2.82 -16.00 -5.65
CA ASN A 41 -2.92 -15.49 -4.28
C ASN A 41 -2.43 -16.48 -3.23
N GLU A 42 -2.65 -17.78 -3.40
CA GLU A 42 -2.13 -18.82 -2.50
C GLU A 42 -0.59 -18.88 -2.57
N GLU A 43 -0.02 -18.91 -3.76
CA GLU A 43 1.44 -18.88 -3.99
C GLU A 43 2.08 -17.59 -3.41
N LEU A 44 1.45 -16.44 -3.63
CA LEU A 44 1.88 -15.16 -3.04
C LEU A 44 1.72 -15.14 -1.52
N LYS A 45 0.67 -15.78 -0.97
CA LYS A 45 0.49 -15.89 0.49
C LYS A 45 1.50 -16.82 1.14
N GLU A 46 1.92 -17.90 0.49
CA GLU A 46 2.94 -18.81 1.03
C GLU A 46 4.33 -18.15 1.03
N SER A 47 4.68 -17.48 -0.06
CA SER A 47 5.92 -16.69 -0.15
C SER A 47 5.90 -15.50 0.83
N ALA A 48 4.79 -14.77 0.92
CA ALA A 48 4.61 -13.70 1.90
C ALA A 48 4.48 -14.21 3.34
N GLY A 49 3.99 -15.44 3.56
CA GLY A 49 3.88 -16.06 4.88
C GLY A 49 5.25 -16.38 5.47
N THR A 50 6.20 -16.80 4.63
CA THR A 50 7.61 -16.98 5.01
C THR A 50 8.27 -15.65 5.40
N LEU A 51 7.94 -14.57 4.67
CA LEU A 51 8.38 -13.19 4.97
C LEU A 51 7.66 -12.58 6.19
N LYS A 52 6.36 -12.86 6.39
CA LYS A 52 5.60 -12.40 7.56
C LYS A 52 5.99 -13.16 8.81
N ALA A 53 6.28 -14.45 8.75
CA ALA A 53 6.79 -15.18 9.91
C ALA A 53 8.15 -14.63 10.37
N THR A 54 9.01 -14.19 9.45
CA THR A 54 10.25 -13.47 9.79
C THR A 54 9.97 -12.06 10.32
N VAL A 55 9.11 -11.27 9.66
CA VAL A 55 8.78 -9.89 10.09
C VAL A 55 7.95 -9.83 11.39
N ASP A 56 7.05 -10.77 11.63
CA ASP A 56 6.26 -10.88 12.86
C ASP A 56 7.08 -11.52 13.99
N SER A 57 8.08 -12.35 13.69
CA SER A 57 9.05 -12.80 14.72
C SER A 57 9.98 -11.68 15.19
N GLU A 58 10.18 -10.63 14.39
CA GLU A 58 10.89 -9.41 14.81
C GLU A 58 9.98 -8.40 15.51
N LYS A 59 8.67 -8.39 15.21
CA LYS A 59 7.69 -7.48 15.86
C LYS A 59 6.97 -8.08 17.07
N SER A 60 7.09 -9.39 17.32
CA SER A 60 6.57 -10.04 18.52
C SER A 60 7.64 -10.11 19.63
N GLY A 61 7.72 -9.04 20.42
CA GLY A 61 7.90 -9.16 21.87
C GLY A 61 9.29 -9.41 22.44
N ARG A 62 10.38 -8.90 21.85
CA ARG A 62 11.61 -8.67 22.63
C ARG A 62 11.65 -7.23 23.15
N SER A 63 11.33 -7.05 24.42
CA SER A 63 11.61 -5.79 25.11
C SER A 63 13.12 -5.69 25.33
N LEU A 64 13.78 -4.90 24.49
CA LEU A 64 15.20 -4.56 24.64
C LEU A 64 15.31 -3.42 25.65
N ARG A 65 16.24 -3.54 26.59
CA ARG A 65 16.57 -2.49 27.56
C ARG A 65 18.02 -2.06 27.35
N PHE A 66 18.22 -0.75 27.31
CA PHE A 66 19.52 -0.14 27.14
C PHE A 66 19.83 0.73 28.36
N ASN A 67 21.03 0.59 28.92
CA ASN A 67 21.43 1.32 30.13
C ASN A 67 21.65 2.81 29.88
N MET A 68 22.05 3.18 28.66
CA MET A 68 22.31 4.57 28.27
C MET A 68 21.96 4.74 26.80
N VAL A 69 21.03 5.65 26.52
CA VAL A 69 20.64 6.06 25.18
C VAL A 69 20.48 7.57 25.14
N THR A 70 20.68 8.16 23.96
CA THR A 70 20.39 9.58 23.73
C THR A 70 19.32 9.67 22.67
N VAL A 71 18.24 10.41 22.94
CA VAL A 71 17.14 10.63 22.01
C VAL A 71 17.19 12.07 21.52
N LEU A 72 17.17 12.28 20.21
CA LEU A 72 17.07 13.58 19.58
C LEU A 72 15.67 13.78 19.01
N PHE A 73 15.10 14.95 19.32
CA PHE A 73 13.94 15.50 18.63
C PHE A 73 14.38 16.77 17.93
N ALA A 74 14.27 16.81 16.61
CA ALA A 74 14.55 17.98 15.80
C ALA A 74 13.25 18.41 15.13
N ASN A 75 12.71 19.56 15.52
CA ASN A 75 11.51 20.14 14.91
C ASN A 75 11.92 21.29 14.00
N MET A 76 11.48 21.25 12.75
CA MET A 76 11.74 22.32 11.78
C MET A 76 10.61 23.36 11.81
N HIS A 77 10.85 24.49 12.47
CA HIS A 77 9.87 25.57 12.55
C HIS A 77 9.84 26.46 11.29
N GLY A 78 8.64 26.89 10.91
CA GLY A 78 8.43 27.94 9.90
C GLY A 78 7.61 27.51 8.69
N PHE A 79 7.55 26.22 8.40
CA PHE A 79 6.85 25.67 7.23
C PHE A 79 5.33 25.85 7.30
N SER A 80 4.71 25.73 8.49
CA SER A 80 3.26 25.91 8.62
C SER A 80 2.76 27.30 8.18
N LYS A 81 3.60 28.35 8.31
CA LYS A 81 3.25 29.70 7.84
C LYS A 81 3.52 29.89 6.34
N LEU A 82 4.52 29.20 5.81
CA LEU A 82 4.86 29.23 4.38
C LEU A 82 3.79 28.52 3.54
N VAL A 83 3.16 27.49 4.08
CA VAL A 83 2.06 26.74 3.42
C VAL A 83 0.78 27.57 3.26
N GLU A 84 0.60 28.64 4.05
CA GLU A 84 -0.55 29.56 3.88
C GLU A 84 -0.38 30.50 2.68
N ASP A 85 0.86 30.84 2.30
CA ASP A 85 1.17 31.86 1.29
C ASP A 85 1.86 31.32 0.00
N MET A 86 2.31 30.06 -0.02
CA MET A 86 3.00 29.43 -1.16
C MET A 86 2.34 28.12 -1.62
N ASP A 87 2.71 27.63 -2.81
CA ASP A 87 2.35 26.28 -3.27
C ASP A 87 2.92 25.24 -2.28
N SER A 88 2.02 24.54 -1.58
CA SER A 88 2.36 23.57 -0.55
C SER A 88 3.27 22.44 -1.03
N THR A 89 3.30 22.23 -2.36
CA THR A 89 4.13 21.21 -3.01
C THR A 89 5.62 21.54 -2.87
N SER A 90 6.02 22.77 -3.19
CA SER A 90 7.43 23.17 -3.15
C SER A 90 7.99 23.19 -1.73
N VAL A 91 7.17 23.55 -0.75
CA VAL A 91 7.56 23.54 0.67
C VAL A 91 7.80 22.10 1.17
N MET A 92 6.98 21.15 0.70
CA MET A 92 7.19 19.73 1.00
C MET A 92 8.47 19.19 0.36
N ASP A 93 8.75 19.57 -0.89
CA ASP A 93 9.97 19.15 -1.58
C ASP A 93 11.23 19.59 -0.82
N GLU A 94 11.27 20.85 -0.33
CA GLU A 94 12.38 21.35 0.49
C GLU A 94 12.50 20.61 1.83
N LEU A 95 11.37 20.30 2.48
CA LEU A 95 11.37 19.52 3.72
C LEU A 95 11.92 18.10 3.49
N ASP A 96 11.52 17.47 2.39
CA ASP A 96 11.99 16.14 2.00
C ASP A 96 13.51 16.13 1.76
N GLU A 97 14.08 17.16 1.11
CA GLU A 97 15.52 17.28 0.94
C GLU A 97 16.27 17.30 2.28
N VAL A 98 15.78 18.07 3.25
CA VAL A 98 16.38 18.11 4.59
C VAL A 98 16.27 16.75 5.30
N LEU A 99 15.11 16.09 5.20
CA LEU A 99 14.90 14.78 5.80
C LEU A 99 15.81 13.70 5.19
N ILE A 100 16.05 13.76 3.88
CA ILE A 100 16.99 12.86 3.18
C ILE A 100 18.41 13.05 3.71
N GLU A 101 18.85 14.28 3.93
CA GLU A 101 20.17 14.55 4.50
C GLU A 101 20.28 14.08 5.95
N PHE A 102 19.23 14.24 6.75
CA PHE A 102 19.18 13.68 8.10
C PHE A 102 19.28 12.15 8.07
N ASP A 103 18.58 11.50 7.13
CA ASP A 103 18.65 10.05 6.93
C ASP A 103 20.07 9.59 6.55
N ALA A 104 20.76 10.34 5.68
CA ALA A 104 22.15 10.06 5.33
C ALA A 104 23.09 10.20 6.54
N ILE A 105 22.89 11.22 7.37
CA ILE A 105 23.68 11.44 8.59
C ILE A 105 23.48 10.30 9.59
N VAL A 106 22.23 9.95 9.93
CA VAL A 106 21.97 8.89 10.92
C VAL A 106 22.46 7.54 10.43
N ALA A 107 22.34 7.24 9.14
CA ALA A 107 22.90 6.03 8.54
C ALA A 107 24.42 5.99 8.66
N LYS A 108 25.10 7.11 8.36
CA LYS A 108 26.56 7.21 8.45
C LYS A 108 27.10 6.95 9.85
N TYR A 109 26.40 7.43 10.88
CA TYR A 109 26.82 7.31 12.28
C TYR A 109 26.18 6.13 13.02
N LYS A 110 25.44 5.26 12.32
CA LYS A 110 24.70 4.12 12.92
C LYS A 110 23.77 4.57 14.06
N ILE A 111 23.06 5.66 13.84
CA ILE A 111 22.04 6.17 14.76
C ILE A 111 20.70 5.60 14.29
N GLU A 112 19.91 5.07 15.22
CA GLU A 112 18.63 4.47 14.89
C GLU A 112 17.59 5.56 14.62
N LYS A 113 17.05 5.58 13.39
CA LYS A 113 15.90 6.42 13.07
C LYS A 113 14.64 5.79 13.67
N ILE A 114 13.96 6.52 14.54
CA ILE A 114 12.73 6.02 15.16
C ILE A 114 11.53 6.32 14.27
N LYS A 115 11.33 7.60 13.92
CA LYS A 115 10.25 8.04 13.03
C LYS A 115 10.38 9.51 12.65
N THR A 116 9.61 9.89 11.65
CA THR A 116 9.29 11.28 11.32
C THR A 116 7.81 11.53 11.62
N ILE A 117 7.49 12.67 12.23
CA ILE A 117 6.11 13.11 12.50
C ILE A 117 5.96 14.54 11.96
N GLY A 118 5.41 14.67 10.75
CA GLY A 118 5.34 15.97 10.08
C GLY A 118 6.73 16.56 9.86
N ASP A 119 6.96 17.75 10.39
CA ASP A 119 8.21 18.51 10.37
C ASP A 119 9.20 18.12 11.50
N THR A 120 8.86 17.11 12.31
CA THR A 120 9.69 16.65 13.42
C THR A 120 10.38 15.32 13.10
N PHE A 121 11.70 15.30 13.22
CA PHE A 121 12.56 14.13 13.09
C PHE A 121 12.94 13.57 14.46
N MET A 122 12.87 12.24 14.63
CA MET A 122 13.21 11.54 15.87
C MET A 122 14.19 10.39 15.63
N CYS A 123 15.31 10.42 16.34
CA CYS A 123 16.32 9.35 16.31
C CYS A 123 16.92 9.07 17.69
N ALA A 124 17.55 7.90 17.85
CA ALA A 124 18.21 7.49 19.07
C ALA A 124 19.62 6.94 18.80
N GLY A 125 20.60 7.47 19.53
CA GLY A 125 21.97 6.97 19.55
C GLY A 125 22.27 6.16 20.82
N GLY A 126 23.30 5.31 20.74
CA GLY A 126 23.68 4.42 21.84
C GLY A 126 22.91 3.10 21.89
N ILE A 127 22.22 2.76 20.79
CA ILE A 127 21.59 1.45 20.58
C ILE A 127 22.61 0.57 19.84
N PRO A 128 23.25 -0.42 20.49
CA PRO A 128 24.18 -1.34 19.82
C PRO A 128 23.47 -2.23 18.79
N ASP A 129 24.18 -2.51 17.69
CA ASP A 129 23.79 -3.44 16.61
C ASP A 129 23.46 -4.85 17.16
#